data_AF-A0A1C5SP92-F1
#
_entry.id   AF-A0A1C5SP92-F1
#
_cell.length_a   1.000
_cell.length_b   1.000
_cell.length_c   1.000
_cell.angle_alpha   90.00
_cell.angle_beta   90.00
_cell.angle_gamma   90.00
#
_symmetry.space_group_name_H-M   'P 1'
#
loop_
_entity.id
_entity.type
_entity.pdbx_description
1 polymer ?
#
loop_
_entity_poly.entity_id
_entity_poly.type
_entity_poly.pdbx_seq_one_letter_code
_entity_poly.pdbx_strand_id
1 'polypeptide(L)'
;MSAGVNSFLKNIVNAYNKKESKLAEEEKRETGLMPPISSNTLRHTGCTRLGENNVNPKVMQYVMSHSDAQITMNVYNHIAEKSHVENGMSKMNLPETVPVVV
;
A
#
# COMPACT_ATOMS: atom_id res chain seq x y z
N MET A 1 13.81 -12.08 -0.63
CA MET A 1 13.02 -11.99 -1.89
C MET A 1 13.90 -12.36 -3.07
N SER A 2 13.45 -13.26 -3.93
CA SER A 2 14.26 -13.90 -4.99
C SER A 2 14.75 -12.88 -6.04
N ALA A 3 16.07 -12.81 -6.25
CA ALA A 3 16.71 -11.93 -7.23
C ALA A 3 16.13 -12.05 -8.65
N GLY A 4 15.65 -13.23 -9.04
CA GLY A 4 15.04 -13.48 -10.36
C GLY A 4 13.83 -12.60 -10.68
N VAL A 5 12.97 -12.34 -9.69
CA VAL A 5 11.76 -11.50 -9.88
C VAL A 5 12.15 -10.05 -10.16
N ASN A 6 13.15 -9.52 -9.44
CA ASN A 6 13.62 -8.15 -9.67
C ASN A 6 14.27 -7.99 -11.05
N SER A 7 15.05 -8.98 -11.50
CA SER A 7 15.65 -8.96 -12.83
C SER A 7 14.59 -8.99 -13.93
N PHE A 8 13.55 -9.81 -13.76
CA PHE A 8 12.42 -9.85 -14.70
C PHE A 8 11.68 -8.52 -14.78
N LEU A 9 11.36 -7.91 -13.63
CA LEU A 9 10.71 -6.60 -13.57
C LEU A 9 11.54 -5.49 -14.22
N LYS A 10 12.86 -5.48 -13.99
CA LYS A 10 13.78 -4.55 -14.66
C LYS A 10 13.74 -4.71 -16.18
N ASN A 11 13.73 -5.95 -16.68
CA ASN A 11 13.67 -6.21 -18.12
C ASN A 11 12.36 -5.72 -18.74
N ILE A 12 11.23 -5.86 -18.05
CA ILE A 12 9.94 -5.32 -18.50
C ILE A 12 10.00 -3.79 -18.59
N VAL A 13 10.48 -3.11 -17.55
CA VAL A 13 10.62 -1.65 -17.53
C VAL A 13 11.50 -1.18 -18.69
N ASN A 14 12.64 -1.82 -18.89
CA ASN A 14 13.58 -1.46 -19.95
C ASN A 14 12.98 -1.68 -21.35
N ALA A 15 12.25 -2.79 -21.55
CA ALA A 15 11.58 -3.07 -22.82
C ALA A 15 10.51 -2.03 -23.13
N TYR A 16 9.69 -1.67 -22.13
CA TYR A 16 8.69 -0.61 -22.25
C TYR A 16 9.35 0.74 -22.58
N ASN A 17 10.31 1.17 -21.77
CA ASN A 17 10.99 2.46 -21.95
C ASN A 17 11.67 2.56 -23.32
N LYS A 18 12.31 1.48 -23.79
CA LYS A 18 12.92 1.44 -25.13
C LYS A 18 11.89 1.57 -26.25
N LYS A 19 10.70 0.98 -26.10
CA LYS A 19 9.61 1.09 -27.07
C LYS A 19 9.02 2.50 -27.04
N GLU A 20 8.78 3.02 -25.85
CA GLU A 20 8.20 4.35 -25.61
C GLU A 20 9.10 5.47 -26.14
N SER A 21 10.42 5.38 -25.96
CA SER A 21 11.34 6.37 -26.53
C SER A 21 11.26 6.45 -28.06
N LYS A 22 11.11 5.31 -28.74
CA LYS A 22 10.97 5.28 -30.20
C LYS A 22 9.66 5.88 -30.66
N LEU A 23 8.55 5.48 -30.02
CA LEU A 23 7.22 5.99 -30.35
C LEU A 23 7.13 7.50 -30.13
N ALA A 24 7.66 8.00 -29.00
CA ALA A 24 7.65 9.41 -28.71
C ALA A 24 8.47 10.24 -29.71
N GLU A 25 9.59 9.70 -30.21
CA GLU A 25 10.40 10.34 -31.26
C GLU A 25 9.63 10.40 -32.59
N GLU A 26 8.98 9.31 -32.99
CA GLU A 26 8.12 9.25 -34.19
C GLU A 26 6.95 10.22 -34.11
N GLU A 27 6.31 10.31 -32.94
CA GLU A 27 5.15 11.16 -32.67
C GLU A 27 5.55 12.61 -32.30
N LYS A 28 6.85 12.93 -32.25
CA LYS A 28 7.40 14.23 -31.84
C LYS A 28 6.82 14.75 -30.52
N ARG A 29 6.65 13.85 -29.55
CA ARG A 29 6.12 14.15 -28.21
C ARG A 29 7.15 13.84 -27.13
N GLU A 30 6.86 14.28 -25.91
CA GLU A 30 7.66 13.93 -24.75
C GLU A 30 7.53 12.44 -24.40
N THR A 31 8.62 11.88 -23.85
CA THR A 31 8.70 10.45 -23.51
C THR A 31 8.05 10.17 -22.15
N GLY A 32 7.08 9.24 -22.13
CA GLY A 32 6.43 8.79 -20.90
C GLY A 32 7.16 7.62 -20.24
N LEU A 33 8.39 7.84 -19.76
CA LEU A 33 9.22 6.76 -19.21
C LEU A 33 8.64 6.19 -17.90
N MET A 34 8.62 4.87 -17.80
CA MET A 34 8.24 4.17 -16.58
C MET A 34 9.40 4.17 -15.58
N PRO A 35 9.16 4.52 -14.30
CA PRO A 35 10.18 4.47 -13.27
C PRO A 35 10.59 3.02 -12.96
N PRO A 36 11.79 2.80 -12.38
CA PRO A 36 12.24 1.47 -12.01
C PRO A 36 11.35 0.90 -10.90
N ILE A 37 10.80 -0.29 -11.14
CA ILE A 37 10.02 -1.04 -10.15
C ILE A 37 10.78 -2.27 -9.65
N SER A 38 10.49 -2.66 -8.42
CA SER A 38 11.03 -3.86 -7.79
C SER A 38 9.93 -4.66 -7.11
N SER A 39 10.22 -5.92 -6.75
CA SER A 39 9.30 -6.73 -5.94
C SER A 39 8.92 -6.05 -4.63
N ASN A 40 9.85 -5.31 -4.01
CA ASN A 40 9.57 -4.53 -2.81
C ASN A 40 8.61 -3.35 -3.09
N THR A 41 8.83 -2.64 -4.21
CA THR A 41 7.95 -1.54 -4.63
C THR A 41 6.51 -2.03 -4.82
N LEU A 42 6.31 -3.13 -5.55
CA LEU A 42 4.99 -3.73 -5.78
C LEU A 42 4.32 -4.14 -4.47
N ARG A 43 5.11 -4.68 -3.55
CA ARG A 43 4.62 -5.09 -2.25
C ARG A 43 4.18 -3.92 -1.39
N HIS A 44 4.91 -2.80 -1.39
CA HIS A 44 4.47 -1.57 -0.75
C HIS A 44 3.18 -1.03 -1.38
N THR A 45 3.05 -1.05 -2.71
CA THR A 45 1.81 -0.63 -3.38
C THR A 45 0.61 -1.48 -3.00
N GLY A 46 0.77 -2.81 -2.94
CA GLY A 46 -0.29 -3.71 -2.45
C GLY A 46 -0.65 -3.41 -0.99
N CYS A 47 0.35 -3.08 -0.18
CA CYS A 47 0.19 -2.67 1.22
C CYS A 47 -0.72 -1.43 1.33
N THR A 48 -0.37 -0.35 0.62
CA THR A 48 -1.13 0.90 0.61
C THR A 48 -2.57 0.68 0.18
N ARG A 49 -2.80 -0.08 -0.90
CA ARG A 49 -4.16 -0.37 -1.40
C ARG A 49 -5.02 -1.14 -0.41
N LEU A 50 -4.43 -2.09 0.34
CA LEU A 50 -5.16 -2.82 1.39
C LEU A 50 -5.52 -1.87 2.56
N GLY A 51 -4.61 -0.95 2.90
CA GLY A 51 -4.87 0.10 3.89
C GLY A 51 -5.99 1.05 3.47
N GLU A 52 -5.98 1.52 2.23
CA GLU A 52 -7.04 2.37 1.65
C GLU A 52 -8.43 1.70 1.69
N ASN A 53 -8.48 0.37 1.58
CA ASN A 53 -9.73 -0.41 1.63
C ASN A 53 -10.16 -0.79 3.05
N ASN A 54 -9.55 -0.22 4.10
CA ASN A 54 -9.85 -0.51 5.52
C ASN A 54 -9.79 -2.01 5.87
N VAL A 55 -8.93 -2.78 5.18
CA VAL A 55 -8.73 -4.20 5.51
C VAL A 55 -8.16 -4.31 6.90
N ASN A 56 -8.58 -5.31 7.68
CA ASN A 56 -8.06 -5.52 9.03
C ASN A 56 -6.53 -5.76 8.99
N PRO A 57 -5.73 -5.10 9.86
CA PRO A 57 -4.27 -5.20 9.84
C PRO A 57 -3.75 -6.63 9.99
N LYS A 58 -4.49 -7.48 10.70
CA LYS A 58 -4.14 -8.88 10.93
C LYS A 58 -4.34 -9.74 9.69
N VAL A 59 -5.38 -9.43 8.90
CA VAL A 59 -5.63 -10.04 7.59
C VAL A 59 -4.57 -9.58 6.59
N MET A 60 -4.23 -8.30 6.61
CA MET A 60 -3.18 -7.73 5.77
C MET A 60 -1.80 -8.34 6.06
N GLN A 61 -1.45 -8.52 7.34
CA GLN A 61 -0.22 -9.23 7.75
C GLN A 61 -0.17 -10.67 7.25
N TYR A 62 -1.29 -11.39 7.36
CA TYR A 62 -1.40 -12.77 6.88
C TYR A 62 -1.23 -12.85 5.35
N VAL A 63 -1.92 -12.00 4.60
CA VAL A 63 -1.85 -11.95 3.12
C VAL A 63 -0.46 -11.52 2.63
N MET A 64 0.18 -10.60 3.33
CA MET A 64 1.49 -10.08 2.94
C MET A 64 2.66 -10.96 3.38
N SER A 65 2.41 -12.01 4.17
CA SER A 65 3.41 -12.97 4.65
C SER A 65 4.67 -12.27 5.21
N HIS A 66 4.44 -11.27 6.07
CA HIS A 66 5.49 -10.61 6.84
C HIS A 66 5.77 -11.41 8.12
N SER A 67 7.03 -11.78 8.36
CA SER A 67 7.47 -12.19 9.69
C SER A 67 7.52 -11.01 10.68
N ASP A 68 7.48 -9.77 10.18
CA ASP A 68 7.72 -8.54 10.96
C ASP A 68 6.49 -7.61 10.97
N ALA A 69 5.90 -7.48 12.17
CA ALA A 69 4.69 -6.68 12.42
C ALA A 69 4.94 -5.16 12.39
N GLN A 70 6.20 -4.70 12.47
CA GLN A 70 6.54 -3.26 12.56
C GLN A 70 6.18 -2.49 11.29
N ILE A 71 6.30 -3.11 10.11
CA ILE A 71 5.98 -2.47 8.82
C ILE A 71 4.47 -2.22 8.71
N THR A 72 3.66 -3.11 9.27
CA THR A 72 2.19 -2.94 9.23
C THR A 72 1.77 -1.76 10.10
N MET A 73 2.32 -1.64 11.31
CA MET A 73 1.93 -0.57 12.26
C MET A 73 2.32 0.84 11.78
N ASN A 74 3.49 0.99 11.15
CA ASN A 74 3.94 2.29 10.64
C ASN A 74 3.10 2.80 9.46
N VAL A 75 2.56 1.90 8.63
CA VAL A 75 1.63 2.27 7.54
C VAL A 75 0.28 2.72 8.11
N TYR A 76 -0.22 2.07 9.17
CA TYR A 76 -1.44 2.53 9.86
C TYR A 76 -1.27 3.92 10.48
N ASN A 77 -0.15 4.20 11.16
CA ASN A 77 0.07 5.50 11.79
C ASN A 77 0.18 6.66 10.78
N HIS A 78 0.58 6.39 9.53
CA HIS A 78 0.63 7.42 8.48
C HIS A 78 -0.73 7.59 7.77
N ILE A 79 -1.54 6.53 7.65
CA ILE A 79 -2.85 6.57 6.95
C ILE A 79 -3.98 6.96 7.90
N ALA A 80 -3.87 6.64 9.19
CA ALA A 80 -4.79 7.08 10.21
C ALA A 80 -4.55 8.57 10.50
N GLU A 81 -5.05 9.44 9.62
CA GLU A 81 -5.30 10.82 9.98
C GLU A 81 -6.11 10.89 11.28
N LYS A 82 -5.82 11.92 12.08
CA LYS A 82 -6.35 12.26 13.41
C LYS A 82 -7.84 11.92 13.64
N SER A 83 -8.65 12.01 12.59
CA SER A 83 -10.08 11.70 12.58
C SER A 83 -10.41 10.26 13.01
N HIS A 84 -9.52 9.29 12.78
CA HIS A 84 -9.78 7.88 13.13
C HIS A 84 -9.58 7.59 14.63
N VAL A 85 -8.64 8.28 15.28
CA VAL A 85 -8.45 8.20 16.73
C VAL A 85 -9.64 8.84 17.45
N GLU A 86 -10.11 9.99 16.96
CA GLU A 86 -11.28 10.69 17.51
C GLU A 86 -12.56 9.85 17.35
N ASN A 87 -12.75 9.17 16.21
CA ASN A 87 -13.92 8.32 15.99
C ASN A 87 -13.86 7.00 16.79
N GLY A 88 -12.66 6.47 17.04
CA GLY A 88 -12.45 5.33 17.96
C GLY A 88 -12.70 5.70 19.42
N MET A 89 -12.22 6.88 19.85
CA MET A 89 -12.47 7.43 21.19
C MET A 89 -13.94 7.77 21.41
N SER A 90 -14.63 8.29 20.39
CA SER A 90 -16.07 8.59 20.46
C SER A 90 -16.93 7.33 20.62
N LYS A 91 -16.52 6.20 20.05
CA LYS A 91 -17.20 4.89 20.21
C LYS A 91 -16.95 4.23 21.56
N MET A 92 -15.97 4.71 22.32
CA MET A 92 -15.66 4.21 23.67
C MET A 92 -16.40 5.00 24.77
N ASN A 93 -17.02 6.13 24.42
CA ASN A 93 -18.01 6.81 25.27
C ASN A 93 -19.42 6.26 24.97
N LEU A 94 -19.69 5.04 25.44
CA LEU A 94 -21.06 4.56 25.63
C LEU A 94 -21.64 5.20 26.91
N PRO A 95 -22.94 5.55 26.91
CA PRO A 95 -23.57 6.33 27.98
C PRO A 95 -23.57 5.57 29.32
N GLU A 96 -23.21 6.27 30.41
CA GLU A 96 -23.67 5.93 31.75
C GLU A 96 -25.20 5.89 31.72
N THR A 97 -25.80 4.69 31.75
CA THR A 97 -27.03 4.36 32.50
C THR A 97 -27.47 2.95 32.12
N VAL A 98 -27.12 1.97 32.95
CA VAL A 98 -27.99 0.79 33.13
C VAL A 98 -28.81 1.05 34.39
N PRO A 99 -30.16 1.17 34.30
CA PRO A 99 -30.97 1.31 35.50
C PRO A 99 -31.01 -0.03 36.23
N VAL A 100 -30.66 -0.01 37.51
CA VAL A 100 -30.92 -1.11 38.45
C VAL A 100 -32.43 -1.16 38.70
N VAL A 101 -33.09 -2.22 38.22
CA VAL A 101 -34.49 -2.60 38.46
C VAL A 101 -34.51 -4.13 38.29
N VAL A 102 -34.84 -5.03 39.23
CA VAL A 102 -35.50 -5.06 40.55
C VAL A 102 -34.64 -5.92 41.49
#